data_AF-A0A834E830-F1
#
_entry.id   AF-A0A834E830-F1
#
_cell.length_a   1.000
_cell.length_b   1.000
_cell.length_c   1.000
_cell.angle_alpha   90.00
_cell.angle_beta   90.00
_cell.angle_gamma   90.00
#
_symmetry.space_group_name_H-M   'P 1'
#
loop_
_entity.id
_entity.type
_entity.pdbx_description
1 polymer ?
#
loop_
_entity_poly.entity_id
_entity_poly.type
_entity_poly.pdbx_seq_one_letter_code
_entity_poly.pdbx_strand_id
1 'polypeptide(L)'
;MEAGSFTDQLRKISKDAGMPIQGQPCFCKYAQGADSVEPMFKHLKMTYVGLQLIVVILPGKTPVYAEVKRVGDTLLGMATQCVQVKNVVKTSPQTLSNLCLKINAKLGGINNVLVPHQRPSVFQQPVIFLGADVTHPPAGDGKKPSIAAVVGSMDGHPSRYCATVRVQTSRQEISQELLYSQEVIQDLTNMVRELLIQFYKSTRFKPTRIIYYRGGVSEGQMKQVAWPELIAIRKACISLEEDYRPGITYIVVQKRHHTRLFCADKTERVGKSGNVPAGTTVDSTITHPSEFDFYLCSHAGIQGTSRPSHYQVLWDDNCFTADELQLLTYQLCHTYVRCTRSVSIPAPAYYARLVAFRARYHLVDKDHDSAEGSHVSGQSNGRDPQALAKAVQIHHDTQHTMYFA
;
A
#
# COMPACT_ATOMS: atom_id res chain seq x y z
N MET A 1 20.28 -28.50 -7.92
CA MET A 1 19.74 -28.57 -9.30
C MET A 1 18.50 -27.69 -9.50
N GLU A 2 17.58 -27.58 -8.53
CA GLU A 2 16.29 -26.87 -8.73
C GLU A 2 16.39 -25.34 -8.85
N ALA A 3 17.34 -24.68 -8.17
CA ALA A 3 17.51 -23.22 -8.26
C ALA A 3 17.96 -22.73 -9.64
N GLY A 4 18.68 -23.57 -10.41
CA GLY A 4 19.13 -23.24 -11.77
C GLY A 4 17.95 -23.11 -12.73
N SER A 5 17.06 -24.11 -12.74
CA SER A 5 15.84 -24.10 -13.57
C SER A 5 14.93 -22.90 -13.26
N PHE A 6 14.75 -22.56 -11.99
CA PHE A 6 13.99 -21.36 -11.61
C PHE A 6 14.62 -20.08 -12.15
N THR A 7 15.95 -19.94 -12.02
CA THR A 7 16.67 -18.75 -12.46
C THR A 7 16.55 -18.56 -13.96
N ASP A 8 16.74 -19.62 -14.75
CA ASP A 8 16.68 -19.52 -16.21
C ASP A 8 15.27 -19.18 -16.71
N GLN A 9 14.24 -19.75 -16.11
CA GLN A 9 12.85 -19.41 -16.45
C GLN A 9 12.48 -17.99 -16.04
N LEU A 10 12.92 -17.54 -14.86
CA LEU A 10 12.72 -16.16 -14.43
C LEU A 10 13.41 -15.18 -15.37
N ARG A 11 14.66 -15.45 -15.78
CA ARG A 11 15.41 -14.65 -16.76
C ARG A 11 14.70 -14.56 -18.11
N LYS A 12 14.14 -15.68 -18.59
CA LYS A 12 13.35 -15.70 -19.83
C LYS A 12 12.15 -14.77 -19.73
N ILE A 13 11.30 -14.97 -18.72
CA ILE A 13 10.08 -14.16 -18.53
C ILE A 13 10.42 -12.69 -18.27
N SER A 14 11.49 -12.41 -17.53
CA SER A 14 11.91 -11.03 -17.26
C SER A 14 12.38 -10.32 -18.54
N LYS A 15 13.10 -11.03 -19.42
CA LYS A 15 13.49 -10.52 -20.74
C LYS A 15 12.26 -10.21 -21.60
N ASP A 16 11.29 -11.12 -21.65
CA ASP A 16 10.05 -10.95 -22.41
C ASP A 16 9.23 -9.75 -21.90
N ALA A 17 9.32 -9.45 -20.60
CA ALA A 17 8.67 -8.30 -19.97
C ALA A 17 9.47 -6.98 -20.05
N GLY A 18 10.61 -6.95 -20.74
CA GLY A 18 11.45 -5.74 -20.87
C GLY A 18 12.28 -5.40 -19.62
N MET A 19 12.43 -6.34 -18.67
CA MET A 19 13.26 -6.23 -17.47
C MET A 19 14.36 -7.32 -17.50
N PRO A 20 15.36 -7.21 -18.39
CA PRO A 20 16.32 -8.30 -18.61
C PRO A 20 17.24 -8.52 -17.40
N ILE A 21 17.21 -9.74 -16.85
CA ILE A 21 18.18 -10.20 -15.85
C ILE A 21 19.38 -10.78 -16.62
N GLN A 22 20.42 -9.95 -16.77
CA GLN A 22 21.51 -10.16 -17.74
C GLN A 22 22.32 -11.44 -17.45
N GLY A 23 22.59 -11.76 -16.18
CA GLY A 23 23.49 -12.85 -15.79
C GLY A 23 22.89 -13.83 -14.79
N GLN A 24 23.72 -14.81 -14.43
CA GLN A 24 23.51 -15.64 -13.23
C GLN A 24 23.71 -14.78 -11.97
N PRO A 25 23.13 -15.16 -10.81
CA PRO A 25 23.32 -14.41 -9.58
C PRO A 25 24.81 -14.39 -9.18
N CYS A 26 25.30 -13.24 -8.73
CA CYS A 26 26.68 -13.09 -8.25
C CYS A 26 26.95 -13.86 -6.94
N PHE A 27 25.90 -14.28 -6.25
CA PHE A 27 25.95 -15.07 -5.01
C PHE A 27 24.73 -15.99 -4.91
N CYS A 28 24.96 -17.25 -4.54
CA CYS A 28 23.89 -18.22 -4.27
C CYS A 28 24.33 -19.20 -3.16
N LYS A 29 23.70 -19.12 -1.99
CA LYS A 29 23.98 -19.98 -0.83
C LYS A 29 22.71 -20.37 -0.10
N TYR A 30 22.78 -21.50 0.59
CA TYR A 30 21.78 -21.89 1.58
C TYR A 30 22.11 -21.25 2.93
N ALA A 31 21.06 -20.92 3.66
CA ALA A 31 21.13 -20.44 5.04
C ALA A 31 19.92 -20.97 5.81
N GLN A 32 20.05 -21.07 7.12
CA GLN A 32 19.00 -21.53 8.02
C GLN A 32 18.88 -20.56 9.20
N GLY A 33 17.65 -20.38 9.68
CA GLY A 33 17.35 -19.51 10.82
C GLY A 33 17.38 -18.01 10.50
N ALA A 34 16.73 -17.22 11.35
CA ALA A 34 16.67 -15.76 11.22
C ALA A 34 18.04 -15.12 11.49
N ASP A 35 18.85 -15.70 12.37
CA ASP A 35 20.16 -15.16 12.77
C ASP A 35 21.17 -15.10 11.63
N SER A 36 20.97 -15.91 10.58
CA SER A 36 21.81 -15.91 9.37
C SER A 36 21.56 -14.73 8.43
N VAL A 37 20.40 -14.06 8.54
CA VAL A 37 19.96 -13.05 7.56
C VAL A 37 20.84 -11.80 7.61
N GLU A 38 21.02 -11.23 8.80
CA GLU A 38 21.76 -9.97 8.97
C GLU A 38 23.26 -10.09 8.60
N PRO A 39 24.01 -11.10 9.07
CA PRO A 39 25.40 -11.30 8.67
C PRO A 39 25.54 -11.52 7.15
N MET A 40 24.64 -12.32 6.55
CA MET A 40 24.67 -12.57 5.12
C MET A 40 24.40 -11.30 4.32
N PHE A 41 23.41 -10.49 4.70
CA PHE A 41 23.11 -9.27 3.97
C PHE A 41 24.21 -8.21 4.13
N LYS A 42 24.82 -8.10 5.31
CA LYS A 42 26.00 -7.25 5.52
C LYS A 42 27.15 -7.66 4.60
N HIS A 43 27.46 -8.96 4.53
CA HIS A 43 28.44 -9.48 3.59
C HIS A 43 28.09 -9.12 2.15
N LEU A 44 26.85 -9.38 1.71
CA LEU A 44 26.40 -9.05 0.35
C LEU A 44 26.55 -7.56 0.02
N LYS A 45 26.17 -6.66 0.94
CA LYS A 45 26.28 -5.20 0.75
C LYS A 45 27.73 -4.74 0.62
N MET A 46 28.64 -5.32 1.40
CA MET A 46 30.06 -4.95 1.40
C MET A 46 30.84 -5.56 0.23
N THR A 47 30.47 -6.76 -0.20
CA THR A 47 31.23 -7.51 -1.21
C THR A 47 30.82 -7.19 -2.65
N TYR A 48 29.53 -6.95 -2.89
CA TYR A 48 29.01 -6.77 -4.26
C TYR A 48 28.58 -5.33 -4.52
N VAL A 49 29.53 -4.53 -5.04
CA VAL A 49 29.25 -3.15 -5.49
C VAL A 49 28.19 -3.17 -6.58
N GLY A 50 27.18 -2.30 -6.45
CA GLY A 50 26.07 -2.22 -7.42
C GLY A 50 25.02 -3.33 -7.29
N LEU A 51 25.00 -4.08 -6.18
CA LEU A 51 23.96 -5.09 -5.93
C LEU A 51 22.55 -4.48 -5.93
N GLN A 52 21.69 -4.95 -6.84
CA GLN A 52 20.35 -4.38 -7.05
C GLN A 52 19.25 -5.13 -6.28
N LEU A 53 19.34 -6.45 -6.14
CA LEU A 53 18.25 -7.29 -5.62
C LEU A 53 18.78 -8.53 -4.91
N ILE A 54 18.14 -8.87 -3.79
CA ILE A 54 18.29 -10.19 -3.15
C ILE A 54 16.98 -10.98 -3.32
N VAL A 55 17.04 -12.12 -4.01
CA VAL A 55 15.93 -13.08 -4.06
C VAL A 55 16.09 -14.07 -2.91
N VAL A 56 15.09 -14.13 -2.03
CA VAL A 56 15.13 -14.99 -0.84
C VAL A 56 14.11 -16.12 -0.98
N ILE A 57 14.57 -17.37 -0.96
CA ILE A 57 13.71 -18.54 -1.05
C ILE A 57 13.34 -19.00 0.37
N LEU A 58 12.04 -19.15 0.65
CA LEU A 58 11.52 -19.49 1.97
C LEU A 58 10.74 -20.82 1.95
N PRO A 59 10.83 -21.67 2.98
CA PRO A 59 10.17 -22.97 3.01
C PRO A 59 8.63 -22.89 3.17
N GLY A 60 8.09 -21.72 3.54
CA GLY A 60 6.67 -21.55 3.83
C GLY A 60 6.43 -20.32 4.71
N LYS A 61 5.49 -20.43 5.66
CA LYS A 61 5.33 -19.44 6.73
C LYS A 61 6.48 -19.63 7.72
N THR A 62 7.27 -18.58 7.95
CA THR A 62 8.48 -18.64 8.78
C THR A 62 8.81 -17.26 9.36
N PRO A 63 9.38 -17.17 10.57
CA PRO A 63 9.82 -15.89 11.14
C PRO A 63 10.93 -15.22 10.31
N VAL A 64 11.66 -16.00 9.49
CA VAL A 64 12.71 -15.48 8.58
C VAL A 64 12.18 -14.39 7.64
N TYR A 65 10.89 -14.45 7.25
CA TYR A 65 10.31 -13.40 6.40
C TYR A 65 10.35 -12.02 7.07
N ALA A 66 9.97 -11.94 8.35
CA ALA A 66 9.97 -10.67 9.09
C ALA A 66 11.38 -10.13 9.23
N GLU A 67 12.35 -10.99 9.57
CA GLU A 67 13.76 -10.59 9.70
C GLU A 67 14.36 -10.13 8.36
N VAL A 68 14.06 -10.81 7.25
CA VAL A 68 14.48 -10.37 5.90
C VAL A 68 13.96 -8.96 5.59
N LYS A 69 12.70 -8.67 5.96
CA LYS A 69 12.11 -7.34 5.75
C LYS A 69 12.65 -6.29 6.70
N ARG A 70 12.92 -6.62 7.96
CA ARG A 70 13.58 -5.72 8.91
C ARG A 70 14.99 -5.38 8.41
N VAL A 71 15.82 -6.39 8.14
CA VAL A 71 17.20 -6.20 7.69
C VAL A 71 17.26 -5.45 6.36
N GLY A 72 16.44 -5.85 5.38
CA GLY A 72 16.42 -5.22 4.06
C GLY A 72 15.83 -3.80 4.08
N ASP A 73 14.64 -3.62 4.64
CA ASP A 73 13.90 -2.35 4.50
C ASP A 73 14.39 -1.28 5.50
N THR A 74 14.77 -1.67 6.73
CA THR A 74 15.05 -0.71 7.84
C THR A 74 16.53 -0.63 8.21
N LEU A 75 17.26 -1.75 8.22
CA LEU A 75 18.65 -1.76 8.69
C LEU A 75 19.68 -1.43 7.59
N LEU A 76 19.57 -2.08 6.42
CA LEU A 76 20.62 -2.04 5.39
C LEU A 76 20.19 -1.37 4.10
N GLY A 77 18.90 -1.11 3.89
CA GLY A 77 18.42 -0.44 2.68
C GLY A 77 18.61 -1.24 1.39
N MET A 78 18.22 -2.52 1.40
CA MET A 78 18.44 -3.44 0.28
C MET A 78 17.12 -4.00 -0.25
N ALA A 79 16.93 -3.95 -1.57
CA ALA A 79 15.73 -4.50 -2.18
C ALA A 79 15.69 -6.03 -2.05
N THR A 80 14.59 -6.56 -1.50
CA THR A 80 14.40 -8.00 -1.30
C THR A 80 13.11 -8.51 -1.96
N GLN A 81 13.21 -9.66 -2.61
CA GLN A 81 12.06 -10.38 -3.16
C GLN A 81 12.01 -11.81 -2.62
N CYS A 82 11.07 -12.07 -1.71
CA CYS A 82 10.86 -13.40 -1.15
C CYS A 82 9.99 -14.27 -2.08
N VAL A 83 10.34 -15.55 -2.23
CA VAL A 83 9.59 -16.54 -3.01
C VAL A 83 9.45 -17.81 -2.18
N GLN A 84 8.25 -18.39 -2.15
CA GLN A 84 8.06 -19.68 -1.48
C GLN A 84 8.67 -20.81 -2.30
N VAL A 85 9.30 -21.78 -1.63
CA VAL A 85 10.01 -22.90 -2.29
C VAL A 85 9.13 -23.66 -3.27
N LYS A 86 7.84 -23.87 -2.97
CA LYS A 86 6.89 -24.51 -3.88
C LYS A 86 6.78 -23.82 -5.25
N ASN A 87 6.95 -22.49 -5.30
CA ASN A 87 6.91 -21.70 -6.53
C ASN A 87 8.27 -21.64 -7.25
N VAL A 88 9.34 -22.07 -6.59
CA VAL A 88 10.68 -22.25 -7.19
C VAL A 88 10.78 -23.63 -7.81
N VAL A 89 10.32 -24.66 -7.08
CA VAL A 89 10.29 -26.06 -7.54
C VAL A 89 9.32 -26.23 -8.70
N LYS A 90 8.10 -25.69 -8.56
CA LYS A 90 7.08 -25.71 -9.61
C LYS A 90 6.71 -24.30 -10.01
N THR A 91 7.42 -23.81 -11.01
CA THR A 91 7.18 -22.52 -11.64
C THR A 91 5.96 -22.56 -12.57
N SER A 92 5.35 -21.39 -12.78
CA SER A 92 4.42 -21.17 -13.88
C SER A 92 4.69 -19.81 -14.51
N PRO A 93 4.50 -19.63 -15.83
CA PRO A 93 4.74 -18.35 -16.51
C PRO A 93 3.97 -17.19 -15.85
N GLN A 94 2.72 -17.42 -15.45
CA GLN A 94 1.90 -16.41 -14.78
C GLN A 94 2.47 -16.01 -13.40
N THR A 95 2.97 -16.98 -12.61
CA THR A 95 3.57 -16.68 -11.30
C THR A 95 4.87 -15.91 -11.45
N LEU A 96 5.71 -16.29 -12.42
CA LEU A 96 6.97 -15.60 -12.71
C LEU A 96 6.72 -14.19 -13.27
N SER A 97 5.73 -14.01 -14.14
CA SER A 97 5.33 -12.69 -14.64
C SER A 97 4.89 -11.77 -13.50
N ASN A 98 4.02 -12.25 -12.60
CA ASN A 98 3.62 -11.49 -11.40
C ASN A 98 4.80 -11.21 -10.45
N LEU A 99 5.81 -12.08 -10.42
CA LEU A 99 7.03 -11.85 -9.67
C LEU A 99 7.87 -10.72 -10.29
N CYS A 100 8.02 -10.71 -11.63
CA CYS A 100 8.69 -9.64 -12.37
C CYS A 100 8.02 -8.28 -12.15
N LEU A 101 6.68 -8.23 -12.15
CA LEU A 101 5.94 -6.99 -11.85
C LEU A 101 6.35 -6.37 -10.50
N LYS A 102 6.52 -7.20 -9.47
CA LYS A 102 6.95 -6.76 -8.13
C LYS A 102 8.42 -6.36 -8.11
N ILE A 103 9.28 -7.10 -8.80
CA ILE A 103 10.72 -6.81 -8.89
C ILE A 103 10.93 -5.46 -9.58
N ASN A 104 10.31 -5.26 -10.75
CA ASN A 104 10.45 -4.02 -11.52
C ASN A 104 10.04 -2.80 -10.69
N ALA A 105 8.87 -2.87 -10.02
CA ALA A 105 8.41 -1.79 -9.14
C ALA A 105 9.36 -1.49 -7.98
N LYS A 106 9.96 -2.52 -7.35
CA LYS A 106 10.94 -2.35 -6.26
C LYS A 106 12.24 -1.71 -6.71
N LEU A 107 12.65 -1.99 -7.96
CA LEU A 107 13.85 -1.42 -8.56
C LEU A 107 13.59 -0.08 -9.25
N GLY A 108 12.41 0.51 -9.06
CA GLY A 108 12.06 1.86 -9.54
C GLY A 108 11.50 1.91 -10.96
N GLY A 109 11.28 0.76 -11.60
CA GLY A 109 10.68 0.67 -12.92
C GLY A 109 9.17 0.96 -12.94
N ILE A 110 8.65 1.27 -14.12
CA ILE A 110 7.23 1.51 -14.39
C ILE A 110 6.71 0.33 -15.21
N ASN A 111 5.72 -0.41 -14.69
CA ASN A 111 5.17 -1.59 -15.36
C ASN A 111 4.27 -1.23 -16.54
N ASN A 112 3.42 -0.23 -16.34
CA ASN A 112 2.49 0.32 -17.32
C ASN A 112 1.98 1.66 -16.80
N VAL A 113 1.31 2.41 -17.67
CA VAL A 113 0.69 3.70 -17.36
C VAL A 113 -0.73 3.74 -17.93
N LEU A 114 -1.59 4.57 -17.35
CA LEU A 114 -2.87 4.91 -17.97
C LEU A 114 -2.63 5.57 -19.34
N VAL A 115 -3.50 5.27 -20.30
CA VAL A 115 -3.44 5.83 -21.65
C VAL A 115 -3.57 7.36 -21.55
N PRO A 116 -2.55 8.17 -21.91
CA PRO A 116 -2.49 9.57 -21.51
C PRO A 116 -3.66 10.44 -21.95
N HIS A 117 -4.23 10.19 -23.14
CA HIS A 117 -5.33 10.93 -23.74
C HIS A 117 -6.73 10.49 -23.26
N GLN A 118 -6.82 9.40 -22.49
CA GLN A 118 -8.07 8.95 -21.87
C GLN A 118 -8.18 9.35 -20.40
N ARG A 119 -7.16 10.03 -19.87
CA ARG A 119 -7.14 10.49 -18.47
C ARG A 119 -8.07 11.69 -18.27
N PRO A 120 -8.75 11.79 -17.10
CA PRO A 120 -9.57 12.95 -16.74
C PRO A 120 -8.79 14.28 -16.75
N SER A 121 -9.52 15.39 -16.82
CA SER A 121 -8.98 16.76 -16.86
C SER A 121 -8.10 17.11 -15.66
N VAL A 122 -8.32 16.49 -14.50
CA VAL A 122 -7.44 16.65 -13.32
C VAL A 122 -5.94 16.48 -13.64
N PHE A 123 -5.59 15.67 -14.63
CA PHE A 123 -4.19 15.40 -15.04
C PHE A 123 -3.56 16.52 -15.87
N GLN A 124 -4.31 17.54 -16.29
CA GLN A 124 -3.80 18.67 -17.10
C GLN A 124 -2.91 19.62 -16.29
N GLN A 125 -3.01 19.58 -14.97
CA GLN A 125 -2.11 20.29 -14.07
C GLN A 125 -1.47 19.30 -13.09
N PRO A 126 -0.34 19.66 -12.45
CA PRO A 126 0.29 18.80 -11.46
C PRO A 126 -0.70 18.41 -10.35
N VAL A 127 -0.86 17.12 -10.11
CA VAL A 127 -1.74 16.54 -9.09
C VAL A 127 -0.98 15.44 -8.34
N ILE A 128 -1.16 15.38 -7.03
CA ILE A 128 -0.66 14.27 -6.20
C ILE A 128 -1.83 13.43 -5.70
N PHE A 129 -1.73 12.13 -5.89
CA PHE A 129 -2.67 11.15 -5.38
C PHE A 129 -2.13 10.56 -4.09
N LEU A 130 -2.83 10.80 -3.00
CA LEU A 130 -2.52 10.29 -1.68
C LEU A 130 -3.43 9.12 -1.33
N GLY A 131 -2.86 8.11 -0.69
CA GLY A 131 -3.62 7.02 -0.07
C GLY A 131 -3.26 6.92 1.39
N ALA A 132 -4.23 6.75 2.26
CA ALA A 132 -4.01 6.65 3.70
C ALA A 132 -4.83 5.52 4.32
N ASP A 133 -4.24 4.83 5.30
CA ASP A 133 -4.89 3.75 6.06
C ASP A 133 -4.37 3.72 7.50
N VAL A 134 -5.25 3.43 8.44
CA VAL A 134 -4.90 3.11 9.82
C VAL A 134 -5.25 1.65 10.07
N THR A 135 -4.25 0.86 10.45
CA THR A 135 -4.42 -0.55 10.78
C THR A 135 -4.32 -0.75 12.29
N HIS A 136 -5.45 -1.09 12.91
CA HIS A 136 -5.54 -1.43 14.31
C HIS A 136 -5.03 -2.85 14.63
N PRO A 137 -4.62 -3.11 15.88
CA PRO A 137 -4.38 -4.47 16.36
C PRO A 137 -5.62 -5.38 16.25
N PRO A 138 -5.43 -6.71 16.32
CA PRO A 138 -6.55 -7.65 16.45
C PRO A 138 -7.44 -7.34 17.67
N ALA A 139 -8.70 -7.72 17.60
CA ALA A 139 -9.63 -7.60 18.73
C ALA A 139 -9.07 -8.34 19.96
N GLY A 140 -9.14 -7.70 21.13
CA GLY A 140 -8.58 -8.22 22.39
C GLY A 140 -7.13 -7.81 22.67
N ASP A 141 -6.40 -7.29 21.68
CA ASP A 141 -5.04 -6.77 21.88
C ASP A 141 -5.07 -5.26 22.19
N GLY A 142 -5.11 -4.94 23.49
CA GLY A 142 -5.11 -3.55 23.98
C GLY A 142 -3.73 -2.91 24.07
N LYS A 143 -2.65 -3.66 23.82
CA LYS A 143 -1.27 -3.19 24.06
C LYS A 143 -0.53 -2.81 22.79
N LYS A 144 -0.81 -3.48 21.67
CA LYS A 144 -0.15 -3.15 20.40
C LYS A 144 -0.62 -1.80 19.88
N PRO A 145 0.26 -1.02 19.23
CA PRO A 145 -0.13 0.27 18.70
C PRO A 145 -0.91 0.12 17.38
N SER A 146 -1.64 1.17 17.02
CA SER A 146 -2.16 1.35 15.68
C SER A 146 -1.05 1.85 14.75
N ILE A 147 -1.14 1.51 13.46
CA ILE A 147 -0.14 1.94 12.46
C ILE A 147 -0.85 2.76 11.41
N ALA A 148 -0.41 4.02 11.25
CA ALA A 148 -0.86 4.89 10.18
C ALA A 148 0.15 4.86 9.03
N ALA A 149 -0.35 4.73 7.81
CA ALA A 149 0.46 4.78 6.60
C ALA A 149 -0.15 5.74 5.60
N VAL A 150 0.70 6.57 4.98
CA VAL A 150 0.31 7.45 3.88
C VAL A 150 1.27 7.23 2.72
N VAL A 151 0.73 7.10 1.52
CA VAL A 151 1.51 7.04 0.29
C VAL A 151 1.17 8.22 -0.60
N GLY A 152 2.11 8.62 -1.45
CA GLY A 152 1.89 9.64 -2.47
C GLY A 152 2.45 9.22 -3.82
N SER A 153 1.74 9.53 -4.90
CA SER A 153 2.23 9.32 -6.27
C SER A 153 3.46 10.20 -6.53
N MET A 154 4.42 9.74 -7.33
CA MET A 154 5.72 10.42 -7.54
C MET A 154 6.02 10.72 -9.01
N ASP A 155 4.99 10.67 -9.86
CA ASP A 155 5.03 10.98 -11.29
C ASP A 155 3.65 11.44 -11.78
N GLY A 156 3.59 11.92 -13.02
CA GLY A 156 2.34 12.32 -13.68
C GLY A 156 1.50 11.15 -14.22
N HIS A 157 1.97 9.91 -14.10
CA HIS A 157 1.28 8.69 -14.57
C HIS A 157 0.67 7.87 -13.41
N PRO A 158 0.49 8.48 -12.24
CA PRO A 158 0.50 7.88 -10.90
C PRO A 158 0.88 6.40 -10.84
N SER A 159 2.11 6.07 -11.24
CA SER A 159 2.60 4.70 -11.28
C SER A 159 3.55 4.37 -10.15
N ARG A 160 4.46 5.31 -9.82
CA ARG A 160 5.38 5.18 -8.66
C ARG A 160 4.80 5.88 -7.44
N TYR A 161 5.03 5.27 -6.28
CA TYR A 161 4.59 5.81 -4.99
C TYR A 161 5.73 5.79 -3.96
N CYS A 162 5.84 6.83 -3.14
CA CYS A 162 6.62 6.81 -1.90
C CYS A 162 5.68 6.64 -0.71
N ALA A 163 6.23 6.19 0.43
CA ALA A 163 5.47 5.89 1.63
C ALA A 163 6.05 6.59 2.86
N THR A 164 5.15 7.03 3.74
CA THR A 164 5.44 7.43 5.11
C THR A 164 4.61 6.56 6.05
N VAL A 165 5.18 6.23 7.20
CA VAL A 165 4.54 5.33 8.19
C VAL A 165 4.82 5.80 9.61
N ARG A 166 3.83 5.68 10.49
CA ARG A 166 3.91 6.08 11.89
C ARG A 166 3.20 5.06 12.78
N VAL A 167 3.73 4.93 13.98
CA VAL A 167 3.08 4.21 15.07
C VAL A 167 2.31 5.24 15.89
N GLN A 168 1.06 4.95 16.26
CA GLN A 168 0.25 5.80 17.14
C GLN A 168 -0.43 4.98 18.24
N THR A 169 -0.73 5.63 19.36
CA THR A 169 -1.09 5.02 20.66
C THR A 169 -2.31 4.09 20.61
N SER A 170 -2.34 3.13 21.55
CA SER A 170 -3.32 2.03 21.61
C SER A 170 -4.61 2.39 22.38
N ARG A 171 -5.66 1.56 22.19
CA ARG A 171 -7.05 1.63 22.69
C ARG A 171 -7.24 1.84 24.20
N GLN A 172 -6.24 1.62 25.04
CA GLN A 172 -6.40 1.56 26.51
C GLN A 172 -5.93 2.79 27.28
N GLU A 173 -5.16 3.72 26.68
CA GLU A 173 -4.57 4.83 27.44
C GLU A 173 -5.45 6.08 27.52
N ILE A 174 -6.71 6.01 27.06
CA ILE A 174 -7.53 7.22 26.97
C ILE A 174 -8.98 7.00 27.39
N SER A 175 -9.51 7.98 28.12
CA SER A 175 -10.91 8.07 28.55
C SER A 175 -11.88 7.95 27.38
N GLN A 176 -13.14 7.63 27.68
CA GLN A 176 -14.22 7.32 26.72
C GLN A 176 -14.46 8.43 25.67
N GLU A 177 -14.04 9.69 25.95
CA GLU A 177 -14.09 10.83 25.04
C GLU A 177 -13.02 10.80 23.91
N LEU A 178 -11.99 9.95 24.00
CA LEU A 178 -10.83 9.93 23.07
C LEU A 178 -10.71 8.67 22.19
N LEU A 179 -11.70 7.77 22.19
CA LEU A 179 -11.77 6.64 21.25
C LEU A 179 -11.74 7.08 19.78
N TYR A 180 -12.22 8.30 19.50
CA TYR A 180 -12.25 8.91 18.17
C TYR A 180 -10.85 9.33 17.66
N SER A 181 -9.91 9.61 18.57
CA SER A 181 -8.56 10.08 18.23
C SER A 181 -7.68 9.05 17.53
N GLN A 182 -8.09 7.78 17.54
CA GLN A 182 -7.26 6.67 17.06
C GLN A 182 -7.37 6.42 15.57
N GLU A 183 -8.51 6.79 14.97
CA GLU A 183 -8.68 6.79 13.52
C GLU A 183 -7.99 8.00 12.88
N VAL A 184 -7.85 9.11 13.61
CA VAL A 184 -7.13 10.28 13.11
C VAL A 184 -5.65 9.95 12.97
N ILE A 185 -5.07 10.19 11.80
CA ILE A 185 -3.62 10.08 11.61
C ILE A 185 -2.94 11.25 12.35
N GLN A 186 -2.34 10.95 13.51
CA GLN A 186 -1.84 11.98 14.44
C GLN A 186 -0.74 12.85 13.83
N ASP A 187 0.18 12.26 13.05
CA ASP A 187 1.33 12.94 12.45
C ASP A 187 1.14 13.23 10.95
N LEU A 188 -0.12 13.36 10.50
CA LEU A 188 -0.44 13.52 9.07
C LEU A 188 0.24 14.74 8.44
N THR A 189 0.40 15.83 9.20
CA THR A 189 1.05 17.07 8.72
C THR A 189 2.47 16.77 8.20
N ASN A 190 3.28 16.07 8.99
CA ASN A 190 4.66 15.76 8.62
C ASN A 190 4.71 14.69 7.51
N MET A 191 3.85 13.66 7.60
CA MET A 191 3.73 12.62 6.58
C MET A 191 3.42 13.20 5.19
N VAL A 192 2.48 14.14 5.10
CA VAL A 192 2.12 14.82 3.83
C VAL A 192 3.23 15.77 3.39
N ARG A 193 3.84 16.52 4.32
CA ARG A 193 4.97 17.42 4.03
C ARG A 193 6.13 16.65 3.37
N GLU A 194 6.51 15.50 3.92
CA GLU A 194 7.55 14.62 3.35
C GLU A 194 7.21 14.19 1.92
N LEU A 195 5.96 13.77 1.67
CA LEU A 195 5.51 13.34 0.36
C LEU A 195 5.46 14.49 -0.66
N LEU A 196 5.06 15.69 -0.25
CA LEU A 196 5.06 16.88 -1.11
C LEU A 196 6.49 17.31 -1.50
N ILE A 197 7.44 17.27 -0.56
CA ILE A 197 8.85 17.51 -0.84
C ILE A 197 9.37 16.47 -1.84
N GLN A 198 9.04 15.19 -1.62
CA GLN A 198 9.50 14.12 -2.49
C GLN A 198 8.87 14.19 -3.89
N PHE A 199 7.60 14.57 -3.98
CA PHE A 199 6.93 14.85 -5.26
C PHE A 199 7.68 15.93 -6.03
N TYR A 200 7.96 17.07 -5.38
CA TYR A 200 8.69 18.17 -6.03
C TYR A 200 10.10 17.76 -6.47
N LYS A 201 10.82 16.98 -5.65
CA LYS A 201 12.12 16.41 -6.04
C LYS A 201 12.02 15.51 -7.27
N SER A 202 10.95 14.73 -7.39
CA SER A 202 10.75 13.73 -8.44
C SER A 202 10.22 14.32 -9.75
N THR A 203 9.38 15.36 -9.68
CA THR A 203 8.67 15.91 -10.83
C THR A 203 9.09 17.33 -11.20
N ARG A 204 9.71 18.08 -10.27
CA ARG A 204 9.94 19.53 -10.35
C ARG A 204 8.68 20.38 -10.45
N PHE A 205 7.52 19.81 -10.17
CA PHE A 205 6.25 20.52 -10.09
C PHE A 205 5.72 20.53 -8.67
N LYS A 206 5.08 21.63 -8.28
CA LYS A 206 4.24 21.68 -7.06
C LYS A 206 2.83 21.23 -7.43
N PRO A 207 2.22 20.28 -6.71
CA PRO A 207 0.84 19.91 -6.95
C PRO A 207 -0.10 21.12 -6.85
N THR A 208 -0.95 21.31 -7.84
CA THR A 208 -2.06 22.27 -7.78
C THR A 208 -3.29 21.66 -7.09
N ARG A 209 -3.34 20.31 -7.07
CA ARG A 209 -4.42 19.51 -6.48
C ARG A 209 -3.87 18.36 -5.66
N ILE A 210 -4.54 18.07 -4.54
CA ILE A 210 -4.29 16.91 -3.69
C ILE A 210 -5.56 16.05 -3.66
N ILE A 211 -5.48 14.83 -4.18
CA ILE A 211 -6.60 13.86 -4.13
C ILE A 211 -6.28 12.83 -3.06
N TYR A 212 -7.01 12.84 -1.96
CA TYR A 212 -6.73 12.06 -0.76
C TYR A 212 -7.76 10.94 -0.57
N TYR A 213 -7.34 9.70 -0.80
CA TYR A 213 -8.15 8.50 -0.55
C TYR A 213 -7.86 7.93 0.85
N ARG A 214 -8.78 8.12 1.79
CA ARG A 214 -8.69 7.61 3.16
C ARG A 214 -9.44 6.29 3.31
N GLY A 215 -8.73 5.17 3.38
CA GLY A 215 -9.31 3.85 3.65
C GLY A 215 -9.24 3.47 5.12
N GLY A 216 -10.19 2.70 5.65
CA GLY A 216 -10.10 2.16 7.02
C GLY A 216 -10.89 2.92 8.09
N VAL A 217 -11.61 3.99 7.73
CA VAL A 217 -12.48 4.73 8.67
C VAL A 217 -13.86 4.08 8.76
N SER A 218 -14.39 3.94 9.98
CA SER A 218 -15.75 3.47 10.20
C SER A 218 -16.78 4.56 9.84
N GLU A 219 -17.98 4.15 9.41
CA GLU A 219 -19.04 5.07 8.95
C GLU A 219 -19.39 6.13 10.02
N GLY A 220 -19.55 5.71 11.27
CA GLY A 220 -19.87 6.61 12.39
C GLY A 220 -18.75 7.59 12.77
N GLN A 221 -17.55 7.46 12.22
CA GLN A 221 -16.38 8.28 12.57
C GLN A 221 -15.90 9.17 11.42
N MET A 222 -16.46 9.04 10.22
CA MET A 222 -15.99 9.73 9.01
C MET A 222 -15.83 11.24 9.19
N LYS A 223 -16.89 11.93 9.61
CA LYS A 223 -16.89 13.40 9.76
C LYS A 223 -15.91 13.87 10.84
N GLN A 224 -15.79 13.10 11.92
CA GLN A 224 -14.88 13.40 13.03
C GLN A 224 -13.41 13.24 12.64
N VAL A 225 -13.09 12.30 11.75
CA VAL A 225 -11.73 12.07 11.25
C VAL A 225 -11.36 13.07 10.16
N ALA A 226 -12.31 13.43 9.29
CA ALA A 226 -12.05 14.27 8.14
C ALA A 226 -11.55 15.66 8.51
N TRP A 227 -12.14 16.32 9.52
CA TRP A 227 -11.81 17.71 9.82
C TRP A 227 -10.38 17.90 10.36
N PRO A 228 -9.92 17.15 11.38
CA PRO A 228 -8.52 17.22 11.83
C PRO A 228 -7.52 16.85 10.73
N GLU A 229 -7.81 15.82 9.92
CA GLU A 229 -6.91 15.40 8.84
C GLU A 229 -6.84 16.43 7.71
N LEU A 230 -7.95 17.04 7.31
CA LEU A 230 -7.97 18.12 6.31
C LEU A 230 -7.13 19.31 6.78
N ILE A 231 -7.27 19.70 8.05
CA ILE A 231 -6.45 20.76 8.66
C ILE A 231 -4.96 20.38 8.61
N ALA A 232 -4.61 19.12 8.89
CA ALA A 232 -3.23 18.65 8.83
C ALA A 232 -2.65 18.71 7.40
N ILE A 233 -3.42 18.33 6.38
CA ILE A 233 -3.00 18.45 4.96
C ILE A 233 -2.76 19.93 4.60
N ARG A 234 -3.65 20.83 5.02
CA ARG A 234 -3.48 22.28 4.80
C ARG A 234 -2.25 22.84 5.53
N LYS A 235 -2.04 22.45 6.79
CA LYS A 235 -0.84 22.81 7.56
C LYS A 235 0.44 22.33 6.88
N ALA A 236 0.44 21.13 6.29
CA ALA A 236 1.59 20.63 5.54
C ALA A 236 1.93 21.56 4.36
N CYS A 237 0.91 22.01 3.61
CA CYS A 237 1.09 22.94 2.50
C CYS A 237 1.63 24.30 2.97
N ILE A 238 0.98 24.93 3.96
CA ILE A 238 1.41 26.22 4.53
C ILE A 238 2.83 26.17 5.07
N SER A 239 3.21 25.06 5.73
CA SER A 239 4.54 24.91 6.31
C SER A 239 5.65 24.86 5.26
N LEU A 240 5.35 24.51 4.01
CA LEU A 240 6.31 24.47 2.91
C LEU A 240 6.49 25.84 2.26
N GLU A 241 5.39 26.57 2.12
CA GLU A 241 5.34 27.90 1.52
C GLU A 241 4.07 28.61 1.99
N GLU A 242 4.22 29.85 2.47
CA GLU A 242 3.18 30.58 3.20
C GLU A 242 1.87 30.70 2.43
N ASP A 243 1.92 30.89 1.11
CA ASP A 243 0.74 31.06 0.23
C ASP A 243 0.36 29.80 -0.56
N TYR A 244 1.04 28.67 -0.34
CA TYR A 244 0.74 27.44 -1.07
C TYR A 244 -0.57 26.82 -0.58
N ARG A 245 -1.61 26.90 -1.41
CA ARG A 245 -2.99 26.45 -1.13
C ARG A 245 -3.55 25.59 -2.28
N PRO A 246 -3.02 24.38 -2.50
CA PRO A 246 -3.59 23.49 -3.52
C PRO A 246 -5.00 23.06 -3.13
N GLY A 247 -5.87 22.83 -4.12
CA GLY A 247 -7.23 22.33 -3.88
C GLY A 247 -7.20 20.88 -3.38
N ILE A 248 -7.92 20.59 -2.28
CA ILE A 248 -7.96 19.26 -1.67
C ILE A 248 -9.30 18.59 -1.97
N THR A 249 -9.28 17.33 -2.41
CA THR A 249 -10.45 16.45 -2.46
C THR A 249 -10.23 15.29 -1.49
N TYR A 250 -11.09 15.18 -0.47
CA TYR A 250 -11.02 14.19 0.60
C TYR A 250 -12.10 13.12 0.38
N ILE A 251 -11.67 11.88 0.15
CA ILE A 251 -12.56 10.77 -0.21
C ILE A 251 -12.33 9.62 0.76
N VAL A 252 -13.35 9.25 1.52
CA VAL A 252 -13.30 8.02 2.34
C VAL A 252 -13.60 6.81 1.47
N VAL A 253 -12.80 5.76 1.61
CA VAL A 253 -12.96 4.48 0.90
C VAL A 253 -13.35 3.37 1.87
N GLN A 254 -14.55 2.85 1.73
CA GLN A 254 -15.04 1.73 2.52
C GLN A 254 -15.23 0.48 1.68
N LYS A 255 -14.38 -0.52 1.89
CA LYS A 255 -14.52 -1.85 1.28
C LYS A 255 -15.35 -2.83 2.12
N ARG A 256 -15.50 -2.55 3.42
CA ARG A 256 -16.16 -3.45 4.38
C ARG A 256 -17.43 -2.79 4.90
N HIS A 257 -18.53 -3.08 4.23
CA HIS A 257 -19.91 -2.71 4.59
C HIS A 257 -20.87 -3.84 4.19
N HIS A 258 -22.16 -3.62 4.42
CA HIS A 258 -23.21 -4.64 4.24
C HIS A 258 -23.88 -4.60 2.86
N THR A 259 -23.76 -3.51 2.11
CA THR A 259 -24.29 -3.37 0.74
C THR A 259 -23.71 -4.40 -0.23
N ARG A 260 -24.58 -5.05 -1.01
CA ARG A 260 -24.22 -5.97 -2.11
C ARG A 260 -25.05 -5.60 -3.34
N LEU A 261 -24.44 -5.76 -4.52
CA LEU A 261 -25.09 -5.49 -5.81
C LEU A 261 -25.18 -6.80 -6.59
N PHE A 262 -26.32 -6.99 -7.26
CA PHE A 262 -26.61 -8.17 -8.07
C PHE A 262 -27.18 -7.72 -9.41
N CYS A 263 -26.82 -8.40 -10.49
CA CYS A 263 -27.47 -8.20 -11.80
C CYS A 263 -28.94 -8.61 -11.71
N ALA A 264 -29.84 -7.72 -12.12
CA ALA A 264 -31.24 -8.05 -12.32
C ALA A 264 -31.37 -9.13 -13.40
N ASP A 265 -30.68 -8.93 -14.53
CA ASP A 265 -30.64 -9.88 -15.63
C ASP A 265 -29.55 -10.94 -15.46
N LYS A 266 -29.91 -12.19 -15.74
CA LYS A 266 -28.97 -13.32 -15.65
C LYS A 266 -27.85 -13.23 -16.70
N THR A 267 -28.09 -12.54 -17.80
CA THR A 267 -27.14 -12.38 -18.93
C THR A 267 -25.98 -11.45 -18.60
N GLU A 268 -26.15 -10.51 -17.67
CA GLU A 268 -25.08 -9.60 -17.24
C GLU A 268 -24.13 -10.21 -16.20
N ARG A 269 -24.48 -11.37 -15.65
CA ARG A 269 -23.69 -12.06 -14.63
C ARG A 269 -22.36 -12.51 -15.20
N VAL A 270 -21.26 -12.08 -14.58
CA VAL A 270 -19.90 -12.39 -15.05
C VAL A 270 -19.31 -13.61 -14.35
N GLY A 271 -18.89 -14.60 -15.14
CA GLY A 271 -18.15 -15.78 -14.69
C GLY A 271 -18.96 -16.73 -13.80
N LYS A 272 -18.27 -17.73 -13.23
CA LYS A 272 -18.90 -18.78 -12.41
C LYS A 272 -19.58 -18.25 -11.14
N SER A 273 -19.08 -17.14 -10.59
CA SER A 273 -19.59 -16.52 -9.37
C SER A 273 -20.87 -15.69 -9.61
N GLY A 274 -21.14 -15.31 -10.86
CA GLY A 274 -22.33 -14.57 -11.26
C GLY A 274 -22.43 -13.15 -10.68
N ASN A 275 -21.29 -12.48 -10.51
CA ASN A 275 -21.24 -11.11 -9.99
C ASN A 275 -21.56 -10.06 -11.05
N VAL A 276 -21.81 -8.84 -10.58
CA VAL A 276 -21.84 -7.63 -11.43
C VAL A 276 -20.49 -7.43 -12.15
N PRO A 277 -20.48 -6.87 -13.38
CA PRO A 277 -19.26 -6.60 -14.12
C PRO A 277 -18.36 -5.58 -13.40
N ALA A 278 -17.04 -5.69 -13.64
CA ALA A 278 -16.09 -4.70 -13.13
C ALA A 278 -16.39 -3.32 -13.74
N GLY A 279 -16.42 -2.28 -12.91
CA GLY A 279 -16.81 -0.93 -13.33
C GLY A 279 -18.28 -0.60 -13.07
N THR A 280 -19.08 -1.53 -12.53
CA THR A 280 -20.45 -1.22 -12.10
C THR A 280 -20.43 -0.11 -11.04
N THR A 281 -21.09 1.00 -11.33
CA THR A 281 -21.18 2.18 -10.46
C THR A 281 -22.64 2.44 -10.09
N VAL A 282 -22.90 2.80 -8.85
CA VAL A 282 -24.23 3.19 -8.34
C VAL A 282 -24.09 4.43 -7.48
N ASP A 283 -24.66 5.53 -7.94
CA ASP A 283 -24.65 6.85 -7.27
C ASP A 283 -26.06 7.40 -7.03
N SER A 284 -27.09 6.59 -7.25
CA SER A 284 -28.50 6.96 -7.08
C SER A 284 -29.29 5.91 -6.31
N THR A 285 -30.44 6.32 -5.77
CA THR A 285 -31.44 5.49 -5.07
C THR A 285 -31.01 4.94 -3.70
N ILE A 286 -29.83 4.33 -3.62
CA ILE A 286 -29.30 3.65 -2.42
C ILE A 286 -28.09 4.37 -1.79
N THR A 287 -27.74 5.53 -2.34
CA THR A 287 -26.72 6.46 -1.85
C THR A 287 -27.30 7.47 -0.88
N HIS A 288 -26.45 8.31 -0.28
CA HIS A 288 -26.87 9.35 0.64
C HIS A 288 -27.82 10.34 -0.07
N PRO A 289 -28.91 10.78 0.57
CA PRO A 289 -29.91 11.63 -0.08
C PRO A 289 -29.41 13.05 -0.43
N SER A 290 -28.28 13.49 0.13
CA SER A 290 -27.79 14.86 -0.01
C SER A 290 -26.27 15.03 -0.02
N GLU A 291 -25.51 13.96 0.25
CA GLU A 291 -24.04 14.02 0.27
C GLU A 291 -23.52 13.39 -1.01
N PHE A 292 -22.26 13.67 -1.34
CA PHE A 292 -21.65 13.11 -2.54
C PHE A 292 -21.00 11.76 -2.21
N ASP A 293 -21.73 10.69 -2.45
CA ASP A 293 -21.25 9.31 -2.34
C ASP A 293 -21.60 8.45 -3.55
N PHE A 294 -20.86 7.37 -3.73
CA PHE A 294 -21.13 6.38 -4.76
C PHE A 294 -20.52 5.02 -4.42
N TYR A 295 -21.12 3.95 -4.94
CA TYR A 295 -20.55 2.62 -4.95
C TYR A 295 -19.86 2.35 -6.29
N LEU A 296 -18.68 1.76 -6.26
CA LEU A 296 -17.98 1.28 -7.45
C LEU A 296 -17.46 -0.15 -7.22
N CYS A 297 -18.00 -1.10 -7.98
CA CYS A 297 -17.48 -2.46 -8.07
C CYS A 297 -16.36 -2.53 -9.11
N SER A 298 -15.18 -2.00 -8.78
CA SER A 298 -14.07 -1.86 -9.74
C SER A 298 -13.41 -3.16 -10.20
N HIS A 299 -13.73 -4.31 -9.62
CA HIS A 299 -13.00 -5.58 -9.81
C HIS A 299 -13.91 -6.72 -10.24
N ALA A 300 -13.35 -7.68 -10.98
CA ALA A 300 -14.05 -8.91 -11.34
C ALA A 300 -14.16 -9.85 -10.13
N GLY A 301 -15.38 -10.30 -9.83
CA GLY A 301 -15.68 -11.22 -8.73
C GLY A 301 -15.26 -12.66 -9.05
N ILE A 302 -14.11 -13.10 -8.56
CA ILE A 302 -13.60 -14.46 -8.85
C ILE A 302 -14.41 -15.53 -8.11
N GLN A 303 -14.78 -15.26 -6.86
CA GLN A 303 -15.47 -16.21 -5.98
C GLN A 303 -16.36 -15.46 -4.99
N GLY A 304 -17.48 -16.09 -4.62
CA GLY A 304 -18.47 -15.51 -3.70
C GLY A 304 -19.12 -14.26 -4.27
N THR A 305 -19.69 -13.43 -3.41
CA THR A 305 -20.29 -12.14 -3.80
C THR A 305 -19.27 -11.01 -3.64
N SER A 306 -19.05 -10.25 -4.72
CA SER A 306 -18.20 -9.06 -4.73
C SER A 306 -18.68 -8.04 -3.71
N ARG A 307 -17.73 -7.31 -3.14
CA ARG A 307 -18.00 -6.16 -2.28
C ARG A 307 -17.72 -4.88 -3.09
N PRO A 308 -18.76 -4.18 -3.59
CA PRO A 308 -18.56 -2.92 -4.29
C PRO A 308 -18.03 -1.90 -3.28
N SER A 309 -16.92 -1.24 -3.56
CA SER A 309 -16.39 -0.25 -2.60
C SER A 309 -17.25 1.00 -2.59
N HIS A 310 -17.51 1.52 -1.40
CA HIS A 310 -18.24 2.76 -1.16
C HIS A 310 -17.25 3.91 -1.03
N TYR A 311 -17.54 5.02 -1.71
CA TYR A 311 -16.72 6.23 -1.74
C TYR A 311 -17.58 7.40 -1.29
N GLN A 312 -17.14 8.13 -0.27
CA GLN A 312 -17.85 9.29 0.26
C GLN A 312 -16.92 10.49 0.25
N VAL A 313 -17.34 11.55 -0.44
CA VAL A 313 -16.59 12.80 -0.58
C VAL A 313 -16.94 13.70 0.58
N LEU A 314 -15.97 13.95 1.46
CA LEU A 314 -16.17 14.75 2.68
C LEU A 314 -15.67 16.19 2.53
N TRP A 315 -14.86 16.45 1.51
CA TRP A 315 -14.37 17.78 1.17
C TRP A 315 -13.94 17.81 -0.29
N ASP A 316 -14.22 18.89 -1.02
CA ASP A 316 -13.80 19.02 -2.41
C ASP A 316 -13.61 20.48 -2.85
N ASP A 317 -12.39 21.00 -2.67
CA ASP A 317 -12.00 22.31 -3.21
C ASP A 317 -11.87 22.28 -4.75
N ASN A 318 -11.79 21.10 -5.37
CA ASN A 318 -11.56 20.95 -6.82
C ASN A 318 -12.86 20.87 -7.62
N CYS A 319 -14.01 20.83 -6.95
CA CYS A 319 -15.36 20.82 -7.53
C CYS A 319 -15.53 19.76 -8.64
N PHE A 320 -15.16 18.52 -8.35
CA PHE A 320 -15.36 17.40 -9.25
C PHE A 320 -16.83 17.17 -9.57
N THR A 321 -17.10 16.84 -10.83
CA THR A 321 -18.36 16.21 -11.20
C THR A 321 -18.38 14.74 -10.76
N ALA A 322 -19.57 14.17 -10.62
CA ALA A 322 -19.75 12.74 -10.35
C ALA A 322 -19.00 11.88 -11.37
N ASP A 323 -19.21 12.12 -12.66
CA ASP A 323 -18.57 11.38 -13.76
C ASP A 323 -17.04 11.46 -13.70
N GLU A 324 -16.47 12.66 -13.52
CA GLU A 324 -15.01 12.83 -13.49
C GLU A 324 -14.39 12.06 -12.32
N LEU A 325 -15.00 12.15 -11.13
CA LEU A 325 -14.47 11.51 -9.93
C LEU A 325 -14.63 9.99 -9.95
N GLN A 326 -15.78 9.49 -10.43
CA GLN A 326 -16.04 8.07 -10.58
C GLN A 326 -15.08 7.43 -11.61
N LEU A 327 -14.89 8.10 -12.76
CA LEU A 327 -13.94 7.66 -13.78
C LEU A 327 -12.50 7.68 -13.26
N LEU A 328 -12.09 8.76 -12.60
CA LEU A 328 -10.77 8.87 -11.98
C LEU A 328 -10.52 7.74 -10.99
N THR A 329 -11.47 7.49 -10.09
CA THR A 329 -11.41 6.44 -9.08
C THR A 329 -11.29 5.05 -9.73
N TYR A 330 -12.04 4.81 -10.79
CA TYR A 330 -11.96 3.55 -11.53
C TYR A 330 -10.63 3.38 -12.28
N GLN A 331 -10.10 4.45 -12.91
CA GLN A 331 -8.79 4.40 -13.55
C GLN A 331 -7.66 4.13 -12.54
N LEU A 332 -7.69 4.73 -11.35
CA LEU A 332 -6.73 4.45 -10.29
C LEU A 332 -6.82 3.02 -9.75
N CYS A 333 -7.92 2.30 -9.97
CA CYS A 333 -7.99 0.85 -9.69
C CYS A 333 -7.16 0.00 -10.67
N HIS A 334 -6.74 0.57 -11.81
CA HIS A 334 -5.95 -0.11 -12.84
C HIS A 334 -4.44 0.18 -12.73
N THR A 335 -4.00 1.07 -11.85
CA THR A 335 -2.58 1.44 -11.69
C THR A 335 -1.85 0.60 -10.62
N TYR A 336 -2.49 -0.46 -10.11
CA TYR A 336 -1.90 -1.32 -9.09
C TYR A 336 -0.84 -2.26 -9.67
N VAL A 337 0.43 -2.03 -9.32
CA VAL A 337 1.58 -2.61 -10.02
C VAL A 337 1.77 -4.12 -9.85
N ARG A 338 1.07 -4.78 -8.91
CA ARG A 338 1.33 -6.19 -8.57
C ARG A 338 0.56 -7.20 -9.42
N CYS A 339 -0.36 -6.75 -10.27
CA CYS A 339 -1.10 -7.62 -11.18
C CYS A 339 -1.60 -6.84 -12.41
N THR A 340 -1.97 -7.57 -13.46
CA THR A 340 -2.59 -7.03 -14.69
C THR A 340 -4.12 -7.09 -14.61
N ARG A 341 -4.69 -6.61 -13.50
CA ARG A 341 -6.14 -6.61 -13.23
C ARG A 341 -6.54 -5.34 -12.51
N SER A 342 -7.75 -4.86 -12.75
CA SER A 342 -8.37 -3.86 -11.87
C SER A 342 -8.57 -4.45 -10.47
N VAL A 343 -8.13 -3.70 -9.45
CA VAL A 343 -8.29 -4.06 -8.05
C VAL A 343 -9.53 -3.39 -7.44
N SER A 344 -9.95 -3.86 -6.26
CA SER A 344 -11.22 -3.47 -5.65
C SER A 344 -11.27 -2.05 -5.06
N ILE A 345 -10.12 -1.39 -4.92
CA ILE A 345 -9.97 -0.02 -4.40
C ILE A 345 -8.79 0.63 -5.14
N PRO A 346 -8.71 1.97 -5.23
CA PRO A 346 -7.62 2.67 -5.90
C PRO A 346 -6.24 2.20 -5.41
N ALA A 347 -5.28 2.11 -6.33
CA ALA A 347 -3.90 1.77 -6.02
C ALA A 347 -3.31 2.54 -4.80
N PRO A 348 -3.46 3.87 -4.64
CA PRO A 348 -2.97 4.58 -3.46
C PRO A 348 -3.52 4.01 -2.15
N ALA A 349 -4.83 3.79 -2.04
CA ALA A 349 -5.45 3.20 -0.85
C ALA A 349 -4.96 1.77 -0.60
N TYR A 350 -4.77 0.98 -1.67
CA TYR A 350 -4.22 -0.37 -1.57
C TYR A 350 -2.77 -0.37 -1.05
N TYR A 351 -1.94 0.57 -1.53
CA TYR A 351 -0.55 0.69 -1.13
C TYR A 351 -0.39 1.16 0.32
N ALA A 352 -1.18 2.12 0.79
CA ALA A 352 -1.17 2.53 2.21
C ALA A 352 -1.38 1.33 3.14
N ARG A 353 -2.34 0.46 2.78
CA ARG A 353 -2.57 -0.78 3.53
C ARG A 353 -1.38 -1.75 3.47
N LEU A 354 -0.71 -1.89 2.33
CA LEU A 354 0.50 -2.71 2.22
C LEU A 354 1.65 -2.16 3.08
N VAL A 355 1.79 -0.85 3.17
CA VAL A 355 2.77 -0.17 4.01
C VAL A 355 2.47 -0.42 5.49
N ALA A 356 1.23 -0.24 5.93
CA ALA A 356 0.82 -0.51 7.31
C ALA A 356 1.07 -1.97 7.71
N PHE A 357 0.73 -2.93 6.84
CA PHE A 357 1.04 -4.35 7.06
C PHE A 357 2.56 -4.62 7.08
N ARG A 358 3.34 -3.95 6.23
CA ARG A 358 4.80 -4.11 6.25
C ARG A 358 5.40 -3.60 7.56
N ALA A 359 4.98 -2.45 8.04
CA ALA A 359 5.42 -1.92 9.33
C ALA A 359 5.02 -2.84 10.49
N ARG A 360 3.84 -3.50 10.43
CA ARG A 360 3.47 -4.52 11.42
C ARG A 360 4.48 -5.69 11.44
N TYR A 361 4.99 -6.10 10.29
CA TYR A 361 6.07 -7.11 10.22
C TYR A 361 7.40 -6.61 10.79
N HIS A 362 7.70 -5.31 10.70
CA HIS A 362 8.90 -4.72 11.31
C HIS A 362 8.81 -4.64 12.84
N LEU A 363 7.60 -4.65 13.40
CA LEU A 363 7.35 -4.63 14.85
C LEU A 363 7.37 -6.02 15.52
N VAL A 364 7.45 -7.10 14.74
CA VAL A 364 7.53 -8.46 15.27
C VAL A 364 8.86 -8.61 16.02
N ASP A 365 8.80 -8.93 17.32
CA ASP A 365 9.99 -9.15 18.13
C ASP A 365 10.75 -10.39 17.65
N LYS A 366 12.07 -10.38 17.82
CA LYS A 366 12.90 -11.58 17.65
C LYS A 366 12.49 -12.70 18.63
N ASP A 367 11.82 -12.35 19.73
CA ASP A 367 11.59 -13.24 20.88
C ASP A 367 10.13 -13.68 21.10
N HIS A 368 9.16 -13.38 20.21
CA HIS A 368 7.78 -13.87 20.40
C HIS A 368 7.05 -14.34 19.12
N ASP A 369 7.04 -15.67 19.02
CA ASP A 369 5.98 -16.56 18.56
C ASP A 369 5.46 -16.53 17.13
N SER A 370 6.00 -17.52 16.40
CA SER A 370 5.27 -18.29 15.40
C SER A 370 4.29 -19.25 16.10
N ALA A 371 3.00 -18.92 16.22
CA ALA A 371 1.90 -19.90 16.19
C ALA A 371 0.55 -19.23 16.46
N GLU A 372 -0.48 -19.72 15.76
CA GLU A 372 -1.85 -19.69 16.27
C GLU A 372 -1.87 -20.48 17.58
N GLY A 373 -2.15 -19.81 18.69
CA GLY A 373 -2.23 -20.44 20.01
C GLY A 373 -2.57 -19.40 21.05
N SER A 374 -3.80 -19.42 21.54
CA SER A 374 -4.28 -18.61 22.65
C SER A 374 -3.63 -19.07 23.94
N HIS A 375 -2.48 -18.51 24.35
CA HIS A 375 -1.99 -18.65 25.73
C HIS A 375 -1.19 -17.43 26.22
N VAL A 376 -1.12 -17.36 27.55
CA VAL A 376 -0.96 -16.22 28.45
C VAL A 376 0.25 -15.33 28.14
N SER A 377 0.01 -14.02 28.15
CA SER A 377 1.00 -12.97 27.97
C SER A 377 2.09 -13.01 29.05
N GLY A 378 3.29 -13.46 28.67
CA GLY A 378 4.52 -13.09 29.34
C GLY A 378 4.75 -11.58 29.24
N GLN A 379 5.33 -11.00 30.29
CA GLN A 379 5.47 -9.56 30.53
C GLN A 379 6.25 -8.83 29.43
N SER A 380 5.57 -8.36 28.38
CA SER A 380 6.08 -7.24 27.58
C SER A 380 5.53 -5.95 28.20
N ASN A 381 6.30 -5.33 29.11
CA ASN A 381 6.06 -3.95 29.52
C ASN A 381 5.92 -3.06 28.28
N GLY A 382 4.96 -2.12 28.31
CA GLY A 382 4.65 -1.22 27.20
C GLY A 382 5.93 -0.69 26.57
N ARG A 383 6.16 -1.02 25.30
CA ARG A 383 7.37 -0.58 24.60
C ARG A 383 7.36 0.94 24.56
N ASP A 384 8.52 1.53 24.87
CA ASP A 384 8.80 2.95 24.67
C ASP A 384 8.33 3.38 23.26
N PRO A 385 7.44 4.40 23.15
CA PRO A 385 7.00 4.95 21.87
C PRO A 385 8.14 5.26 20.90
N GLN A 386 9.32 5.68 21.41
CA GLN A 386 10.49 5.95 20.56
C GLN A 386 11.07 4.68 19.94
N ALA A 387 11.11 3.56 20.69
CA ALA A 387 11.57 2.28 20.18
C ALA A 387 10.64 1.74 19.08
N LEU A 388 9.33 1.87 19.26
CA LEU A 388 8.33 1.50 18.25
C LEU A 388 8.45 2.35 16.99
N ALA A 389 8.64 3.66 17.13
CA ALA A 389 8.85 4.56 16.00
C ALA A 389 10.13 4.20 15.23
N LYS A 390 11.23 3.92 15.94
CA LYS A 390 12.51 3.50 15.33
C LYS A 390 12.39 2.17 14.57
N ALA A 391 11.59 1.24 15.06
CA ALA A 391 11.40 -0.07 14.43
C ALA A 391 10.70 0.00 13.07
N VAL A 392 9.80 0.97 12.86
CA VAL A 392 9.11 1.17 11.57
C VAL A 392 9.82 2.17 10.66
N GLN A 393 10.88 2.83 11.14
CA GLN A 393 11.64 3.80 10.37
C GLN A 393 12.38 3.09 9.24
N ILE A 394 12.09 3.49 8.01
CA ILE A 394 12.69 2.95 6.80
C ILE A 394 14.09 3.54 6.60
N HIS A 395 15.03 2.71 6.13
CA HIS A 395 16.40 3.13 5.79
C HIS A 395 16.38 4.20 4.69
N HIS A 396 17.31 5.17 4.72
CA HIS A 396 17.32 6.29 3.76
C HIS A 396 17.32 5.83 2.29
N ASP A 397 18.13 4.84 1.92
CA ASP A 397 18.14 4.24 0.57
C ASP A 397 16.78 3.62 0.15
N THR A 398 15.94 3.23 1.12
CA THR A 398 14.64 2.59 0.87
C THR A 398 13.49 3.60 0.85
N GLN A 399 13.65 4.79 1.46
CA GLN A 399 12.59 5.79 1.62
C GLN A 399 11.91 6.20 0.30
N HIS A 400 12.65 6.13 -0.80
CA HIS A 400 12.17 6.55 -2.13
C HIS A 400 11.77 5.38 -3.04
N THR A 401 11.60 4.20 -2.46
CA THR A 401 11.32 2.96 -3.20
C THR A 401 9.92 2.42 -2.87
N MET A 402 9.37 1.60 -3.76
CA MET A 402 8.15 0.83 -3.49
C MET A 402 8.46 -0.48 -2.76
N TYR A 403 9.23 -0.43 -1.66
CA TYR A 403 9.64 -1.62 -0.89
C TYR A 403 8.45 -2.49 -0.43
N PHE A 404 7.29 -1.87 -0.23
CA PHE A 404 6.02 -2.49 0.15
C PHE A 404 5.37 -3.35 -0.96
N ALA A 405 5.84 -3.25 -2.21
CA ALA A 405 5.28 -3.94 -3.37
C ALA A 405 5.37 -5.48 -3.35
#